data_AF-A0A0R2BBA2-F1
#
_entry.id   AF-A0A0R2BBA2-F1
#
_cell.length_a   1.000
_cell.length_b   1.000
_cell.length_c   1.000
_cell.angle_alpha   90.00
_cell.angle_beta   90.00
_cell.angle_gamma   90.00
#
_symmetry.space_group_name_H-M   'P 1'
#
loop_
_entity.id
_entity.type
_entity.pdbx_description
1 polymer ?
#
loop_
_entity_poly.entity_id
_entity_poly.type
_entity_poly.pdbx_seq_one_letter_code
_entity_poly.pdbx_strand_id
1 'polypeptide(L)'
;MENSSIEKSESKLAKLEEKKAALNAKIKLERNKLNAKKRKERTKRLIEKGAILEKLQGDDAESITPDQTLEWLKSNINTDSITILKKRDTQVKRLKTQLQVLQSELEFFKSTGQSWSFTNDDGSKTTVTERIIELWNSNNR
;
A
#
# COMPACT_ATOMS: atom_id res chain seq x y z
N MET A 1 50.17 -61.41 21.82
CA MET A 1 49.69 -61.06 20.45
C MET A 1 48.73 -59.86 20.45
N GLU A 2 48.28 -59.33 21.60
CA GLU A 2 47.30 -58.21 21.67
C GLU A 2 47.85 -56.81 21.31
N ASN A 3 49.12 -56.49 21.58
CA ASN A 3 49.68 -55.16 21.27
C ASN A 3 49.58 -54.78 19.77
N SER A 4 49.71 -55.76 18.87
CA SER A 4 49.61 -55.56 17.41
C SER A 4 48.20 -55.14 16.95
N SER A 5 47.16 -55.51 17.71
CA SER A 5 45.76 -55.17 17.39
C SER A 5 45.40 -53.75 17.85
N ILE A 6 45.94 -53.34 19.00
CA ILE A 6 45.75 -52.00 19.57
C ILE A 6 46.45 -50.95 18.70
N GLU A 7 47.71 -51.17 18.33
CA GLU A 7 48.47 -50.27 17.44
C GLU A 7 47.80 -50.09 16.05
N LYS A 8 47.22 -51.16 15.49
CA LYS A 8 46.45 -51.09 14.24
C LYS A 8 45.17 -50.27 14.40
N SER A 9 44.53 -50.33 15.55
CA SER A 9 43.32 -49.57 15.87
C SER A 9 43.63 -48.09 16.08
N GLU A 10 44.73 -47.76 16.78
CA GLU A 10 45.23 -46.39 16.97
C GLU A 10 45.63 -45.74 15.64
N SER A 11 46.35 -46.46 14.77
CA SER A 11 46.68 -45.98 13.42
C SER A 11 45.42 -45.72 12.58
N LYS A 12 44.39 -46.56 12.72
CA LYS A 12 43.12 -46.38 12.02
C LYS A 12 42.35 -45.18 12.57
N LEU A 13 42.41 -44.94 13.88
CA LEU A 13 41.82 -43.78 14.54
C LEU A 13 42.49 -42.48 14.07
N ALA A 14 43.83 -42.42 14.07
CA ALA A 14 44.58 -41.26 13.59
C ALA A 14 44.25 -40.92 12.12
N LYS A 15 44.14 -41.92 11.26
CA LYS A 15 43.71 -41.74 9.86
C LYS A 15 42.26 -41.22 9.74
N LEU A 16 41.37 -41.60 10.66
CA LEU A 16 39.99 -41.09 10.69
C LEU A 16 39.95 -39.64 11.18
N GLU A 17 40.77 -39.27 12.16
CA GLU A 17 40.89 -37.89 12.65
C GLU A 17 41.47 -36.96 11.57
N GLU A 18 42.50 -37.39 10.86
CA GLU A 18 43.08 -36.65 9.72
C GLU A 18 42.03 -36.42 8.62
N LYS A 19 41.26 -37.47 8.27
CA LYS A 19 40.13 -37.35 7.32
C LYS A 19 39.06 -36.38 7.82
N LYS A 20 38.73 -36.40 9.12
CA LYS A 20 37.77 -35.47 9.72
C LYS A 20 38.27 -34.03 9.65
N ALA A 21 39.55 -33.78 9.93
CA ALA A 21 40.17 -32.46 9.80
C ALA A 21 40.12 -31.96 8.34
N ALA A 22 40.48 -32.81 7.38
CA ALA A 22 40.40 -32.49 5.95
C ALA A 22 38.96 -32.22 5.48
N LEU A 23 37.98 -33.00 5.94
CA LEU A 23 36.56 -32.76 5.64
C LEU A 23 36.08 -31.43 6.24
N ASN A 24 36.45 -31.13 7.49
CA ASN A 24 36.11 -29.85 8.12
C ASN A 24 36.70 -28.66 7.37
N ALA A 25 37.94 -28.79 6.87
CA ALA A 25 38.56 -27.77 6.03
C ALA A 25 37.79 -27.57 4.71
N LYS A 26 37.37 -28.65 4.05
CA LYS A 26 36.52 -28.59 2.84
C LYS A 26 35.17 -27.94 3.14
N ILE A 27 34.51 -28.31 4.23
CA ILE A 27 33.24 -27.70 4.65
C ILE A 27 33.40 -26.20 4.90
N LYS A 28 34.48 -25.77 5.57
CA LYS A 28 34.78 -24.35 5.79
C LYS A 28 34.97 -23.61 4.46
N LEU A 29 35.68 -24.22 3.52
CA LEU A 29 35.92 -23.64 2.20
C LEU A 29 34.62 -23.50 1.39
N GLU A 30 33.76 -24.52 1.38
CA GLU A 30 32.46 -24.46 0.70
C GLU A 30 31.51 -23.45 1.37
N ARG A 31 31.51 -23.35 2.70
CA ARG A 31 30.77 -22.29 3.42
C ARG A 31 31.26 -20.90 3.02
N ASN A 32 32.56 -20.71 2.89
CA ASN A 32 33.14 -19.42 2.46
C ASN A 32 32.72 -19.06 1.02
N LYS A 33 32.74 -20.03 0.09
CA LYS A 33 32.25 -19.84 -1.28
C LYS A 33 30.77 -19.47 -1.30
N LEU A 34 29.94 -20.16 -0.52
CA LEU A 34 28.52 -19.85 -0.42
C LEU A 34 28.28 -18.45 0.12
N ASN A 35 29.01 -18.06 1.17
CA ASN A 35 28.92 -16.71 1.74
C ASN A 35 29.36 -15.64 0.74
N ALA A 36 30.40 -15.89 -0.04
CA ALA A 36 30.83 -14.98 -1.10
C ALA A 36 29.75 -14.83 -2.18
N LYS A 37 29.10 -15.93 -2.60
CA LYS A 37 27.98 -15.90 -3.55
C LYS A 37 26.80 -15.09 -3.01
N LYS A 38 26.40 -15.33 -1.75
CA LYS A 38 25.34 -14.58 -1.07
C LYS A 38 25.63 -13.07 -1.00
N ARG A 39 26.88 -12.69 -0.74
CA ARG A 39 27.30 -11.28 -0.73
C ARG A 39 27.16 -10.65 -2.12
N LYS A 40 27.63 -11.34 -3.17
CA LYS A 40 27.49 -10.86 -4.56
C LYS A 40 26.03 -10.65 -4.95
N GLU A 41 25.16 -11.61 -4.64
CA GLU A 41 23.72 -11.51 -4.90
C GLU A 41 23.05 -10.38 -4.10
N ARG A 42 23.44 -10.20 -2.83
CA ARG A 42 22.98 -9.08 -2.02
C ARG A 42 23.40 -7.74 -2.62
N THR A 43 24.67 -7.58 -2.99
CA THR A 43 25.17 -6.35 -3.62
C THR A 43 24.46 -6.05 -4.93
N LYS A 44 24.26 -7.05 -5.79
CA LYS A 44 23.48 -6.89 -7.03
C LYS A 44 22.08 -6.36 -6.76
N ARG A 45 21.34 -7.00 -5.84
CA ARG A 45 19.97 -6.54 -5.48
C ARG A 45 19.94 -5.14 -4.89
N LEU A 46 20.97 -4.76 -4.11
CA LEU A 46 21.06 -3.41 -3.54
C LEU A 46 21.31 -2.36 -4.61
N ILE A 47 22.19 -2.63 -5.58
CA ILE A 47 22.44 -1.74 -6.72
C ILE A 47 21.17 -1.59 -7.57
N GLU A 48 20.51 -2.69 -7.91
CA GLU A 48 19.27 -2.64 -8.71
C GLU A 48 18.16 -1.85 -8.00
N LYS A 49 17.98 -2.06 -6.69
CA LYS A 49 17.02 -1.30 -5.87
C LYS A 49 17.43 0.19 -5.77
N GLY A 50 18.71 0.47 -5.59
CA GLY A 50 19.25 1.83 -5.55
C GLY A 50 19.01 2.59 -6.85
N ALA A 51 19.28 1.97 -8.01
CA ALA A 51 19.05 2.58 -9.32
C ALA A 51 17.57 2.92 -9.57
N ILE A 52 16.64 2.11 -9.08
CA ILE A 52 15.20 2.43 -9.15
C ILE A 52 14.89 3.64 -8.26
N LEU A 53 15.47 3.70 -7.07
CA LEU A 53 15.25 4.79 -6.13
C LEU A 53 15.80 6.12 -6.64
N GLU A 54 17.00 6.12 -7.22
CA GLU A 54 17.60 7.30 -7.85
C GLU A 54 16.72 7.83 -8.99
N LYS A 55 16.17 6.95 -9.83
CA LYS A 55 15.20 7.34 -10.87
C LYS A 55 13.94 8.00 -10.31
N LEU A 56 13.49 7.60 -9.12
CA LEU A 56 12.33 8.22 -8.46
C LEU A 56 12.67 9.57 -7.85
N GLN A 57 13.91 9.75 -7.39
CA GLN A 57 14.39 11.00 -6.81
C GLN A 57 14.72 12.07 -7.87
N GLY A 58 15.02 11.65 -9.10
CA GLY A 58 15.26 12.56 -10.24
C GLY A 58 16.71 12.99 -10.35
N ASP A 59 16.96 14.09 -11.08
CA ASP A 59 18.31 14.52 -11.48
C ASP A 59 19.23 14.86 -10.29
N ASP A 60 18.66 15.24 -9.15
CA ASP A 60 19.43 15.56 -7.93
C ASP A 60 19.77 14.33 -7.07
N ALA A 61 19.38 13.11 -7.47
CA ALA A 61 19.50 11.91 -6.66
C ALA A 61 20.94 11.63 -6.17
N GLU A 62 21.95 11.91 -6.99
CA GLU A 62 23.36 11.70 -6.64
C GLU A 62 23.81 12.59 -5.46
N SER A 63 23.16 13.74 -5.27
CA SER A 63 23.44 14.66 -4.17
C SER A 63 22.71 14.29 -2.86
N ILE A 64 21.76 13.34 -2.93
CA ILE A 64 20.93 12.95 -1.80
C ILE A 64 21.66 11.88 -0.97
N THR A 65 21.96 12.23 0.28
CA THR A 65 22.53 11.26 1.23
C THR A 65 21.54 10.16 1.60
N PRO A 66 22.02 9.01 2.13
CA PRO A 66 21.13 7.94 2.59
C PRO A 66 20.09 8.38 3.63
N ASP A 67 20.46 9.27 4.56
CA ASP A 67 19.53 9.77 5.59
C ASP A 67 18.46 10.68 4.97
N GLN A 68 18.86 11.56 4.03
CA GLN A 68 17.91 12.39 3.28
C GLN A 68 17.00 11.53 2.39
N THR A 69 17.50 10.42 1.86
CA THR A 69 16.70 9.45 1.10
C THR A 69 15.61 8.83 1.97
N LEU A 70 15.91 8.52 3.24
CA LEU A 70 14.91 8.02 4.17
C LEU A 70 13.83 9.06 4.48
N GLU A 71 14.21 10.32 4.71
CA GLU A 71 13.25 11.42 4.91
C GLU A 71 12.42 11.71 3.66
N TRP A 72 13.02 11.63 2.47
CA TRP A 72 12.32 11.73 1.20
C TRP A 72 11.28 10.61 1.06
N LEU A 73 11.63 9.36 1.38
CA LEU A 73 10.71 8.22 1.33
C LEU A 73 9.52 8.43 2.27
N LYS A 74 9.78 8.84 3.52
CA LYS A 74 8.70 9.17 4.48
C LYS A 74 7.79 10.29 3.94
N SER A 75 8.40 11.30 3.33
CA SER A 75 7.71 12.50 2.86
C SER A 75 6.98 12.32 1.53
N ASN A 76 7.23 11.26 0.77
CA ASN A 76 6.53 10.99 -0.51
C ASN A 76 5.58 9.79 -0.42
N ILE A 77 5.89 8.78 0.40
CA ILE A 77 5.02 7.61 0.57
C ILE A 77 3.84 7.93 1.51
N ASN A 78 4.06 8.75 2.55
CA ASN A 78 3.07 8.98 3.60
C ASN A 78 2.16 10.18 3.30
N THR A 79 2.68 11.22 2.66
CA THR A 79 1.95 12.47 2.36
C THR A 79 0.89 12.29 1.30
N ASP A 80 1.13 11.54 0.24
CA ASP A 80 0.14 11.37 -0.84
C ASP A 80 -1.11 10.68 -0.30
N SER A 81 -0.92 9.57 0.43
CA SER A 81 -2.00 8.83 1.05
C SER A 81 -2.75 9.69 2.07
N ILE A 82 -2.04 10.33 3.01
CA ILE A 82 -2.68 11.12 4.08
C ILE A 82 -3.38 12.36 3.52
N THR A 83 -2.78 13.07 2.58
CA THR A 83 -3.33 14.32 2.02
C THR A 83 -4.55 14.02 1.16
N ILE A 84 -4.50 12.97 0.33
CA ILE A 84 -5.65 12.53 -0.45
C ILE A 84 -6.79 12.08 0.47
N LEU A 85 -6.48 11.31 1.53
CA LEU A 85 -7.48 10.87 2.51
C LEU A 85 -8.13 12.05 3.25
N LYS A 86 -7.36 13.06 3.66
CA LYS A 86 -7.90 14.29 4.30
C LYS A 86 -8.82 15.09 3.37
N LYS A 87 -8.44 15.22 2.09
CA LYS A 87 -9.28 15.88 1.08
C LYS A 87 -10.61 15.13 0.90
N ARG A 88 -10.56 13.80 0.80
CA ARG A 88 -11.76 12.95 0.70
C ARG A 88 -12.65 13.07 1.93
N ASP A 89 -12.08 13.05 3.14
CA ASP A 89 -12.85 13.20 4.38
C ASP A 89 -13.61 14.54 4.45
N THR A 90 -12.95 15.63 4.03
CA THR A 90 -13.57 16.97 3.97
C THR A 90 -14.73 17.01 2.97
N GLN A 91 -14.56 16.39 1.80
CA GLN A 91 -15.60 16.28 0.79
C GLN A 91 -16.79 15.45 1.29
N VAL A 92 -16.54 14.31 1.92
CA VAL A 92 -17.58 13.46 2.50
C VAL A 92 -18.39 14.20 3.57
N LYS A 93 -17.72 14.97 4.45
CA LYS A 93 -18.39 15.80 5.44
C LYS A 93 -19.33 16.83 4.79
N ARG A 94 -18.86 17.54 3.77
CA ARG A 94 -19.69 18.51 3.03
C ARG A 94 -20.90 17.86 2.38
N LEU A 95 -20.69 16.74 1.69
CA LEU A 95 -21.77 16.00 1.03
C LEU A 95 -22.80 15.49 2.04
N LYS A 96 -22.36 15.03 3.20
CA LYS A 96 -23.25 14.59 4.29
C LYS A 96 -24.13 15.74 4.80
N THR A 97 -23.54 16.92 5.01
CA THR A 97 -24.30 18.12 5.41
C THR A 97 -25.33 18.50 4.35
N GLN A 98 -24.94 18.51 3.07
CA GLN A 98 -25.85 18.82 1.96
C GLN A 98 -27.00 17.81 1.88
N LEU A 99 -26.70 16.51 2.00
CA LEU A 99 -27.71 15.46 1.98
C LEU A 99 -28.72 15.66 3.13
N GLN A 100 -28.25 16.01 4.32
CA GLN A 100 -29.12 16.21 5.47
C GLN A 100 -30.03 17.44 5.33
N VAL A 101 -29.53 18.51 4.72
CA VAL A 101 -30.34 19.68 4.37
C VAL A 101 -31.43 19.29 3.36
N LEU A 102 -31.06 18.63 2.27
CA LEU A 102 -32.01 18.19 1.24
C LEU A 102 -33.06 17.22 1.79
N GLN A 103 -32.68 16.33 2.70
CA GLN A 103 -33.62 15.44 3.37
C GLN A 103 -34.62 16.22 4.23
N SER A 104 -34.15 17.23 4.96
CA SER A 104 -35.02 18.08 5.79
C SER A 104 -35.98 18.91 4.94
N GLU A 105 -35.50 19.48 3.83
CA GLU A 105 -36.31 20.21 2.85
C GLU A 105 -37.36 19.32 2.19
N LEU A 106 -36.99 18.09 1.84
CA LEU A 106 -37.91 17.11 1.27
C LEU A 106 -39.02 16.73 2.24
N GLU A 107 -38.68 16.46 3.51
CA GLU A 107 -39.68 16.14 4.53
C GLU A 107 -40.60 17.34 4.81
N PHE A 108 -40.05 18.56 4.87
CA PHE A 108 -40.85 19.78 4.93
C PHE A 108 -41.82 19.86 3.75
N PHE A 109 -41.33 19.71 2.52
CA PHE A 109 -42.14 19.76 1.32
C PHE A 109 -43.23 18.67 1.30
N LYS A 110 -42.92 17.44 1.69
CA LYS A 110 -43.94 16.38 1.80
C LYS A 110 -45.05 16.74 2.79
N SER A 111 -44.69 17.41 3.89
CA SER A 111 -45.65 17.79 4.93
C SER A 111 -46.51 19.00 4.56
N THR A 112 -45.96 19.98 3.83
CA THR A 112 -46.66 21.25 3.54
C THR A 112 -47.10 21.41 2.10
N GLY A 113 -46.43 20.77 1.15
CA GLY A 113 -46.58 21.01 -0.29
C GLY A 113 -47.98 20.66 -0.83
N GLN A 114 -48.69 19.72 -0.20
CA GLN A 114 -50.07 19.40 -0.54
C GLN A 114 -51.05 20.56 -0.28
N SER A 115 -50.72 21.45 0.67
CA SER A 115 -51.54 22.62 0.99
C SER A 115 -51.23 23.83 0.09
N TRP A 116 -50.15 23.76 -0.69
CA TRP A 116 -49.73 24.84 -1.56
C TRP A 116 -50.46 24.74 -2.90
N SER A 117 -51.13 25.81 -3.30
CA SER A 117 -51.81 25.92 -4.59
C SER A 117 -51.55 27.27 -5.22
N PHE A 118 -51.62 27.31 -6.55
CA PHE A 118 -51.54 28.53 -7.33
C PHE A 118 -52.76 28.62 -8.26
N THR A 119 -53.10 29.84 -8.64
CA THR A 119 -54.21 30.13 -9.56
C THR A 119 -53.64 30.34 -10.95
N ASN A 120 -54.18 29.60 -11.92
CA ASN A 120 -53.81 29.68 -13.33
C ASN A 120 -54.48 30.90 -13.99
N ASP A 121 -54.00 31.27 -15.17
CA ASP A 121 -54.52 32.41 -15.95
C ASP A 121 -56.01 32.25 -16.33
N ASP A 122 -56.51 31.00 -16.39
CA ASP A 122 -57.92 30.66 -16.64
C ASP A 122 -58.80 30.69 -15.36
N GLY A 123 -58.22 31.06 -14.21
CA GLY A 123 -58.88 31.12 -12.92
C GLY A 123 -58.97 29.77 -12.18
N SER A 124 -58.53 28.67 -12.79
CA SER A 124 -58.47 27.36 -12.11
C SER A 124 -57.37 27.33 -11.03
N LYS A 125 -57.51 26.44 -10.05
CA LYS A 125 -56.49 26.22 -9.01
C LYS A 125 -55.82 24.86 -9.21
N THR A 126 -54.49 24.85 -9.17
CA THR A 126 -53.69 23.64 -9.23
C THR A 126 -52.78 23.58 -8.01
N THR A 127 -52.68 22.41 -7.39
CA THR A 127 -51.74 22.21 -6.29
C THR A 127 -50.32 22.09 -6.80
N VAL A 128 -49.34 22.48 -5.98
CA VAL A 128 -47.92 22.35 -6.33
C VAL A 128 -47.55 20.89 -6.60
N THR A 129 -48.17 19.94 -5.89
CA THR A 129 -47.96 18.50 -6.11
C THR A 129 -48.48 18.01 -7.45
N GLU A 130 -49.67 18.42 -7.88
CA GLU A 130 -50.23 18.06 -9.19
C GLU A 130 -49.35 18.58 -10.32
N ARG A 131 -48.89 19.82 -10.21
CA ARG A 131 -48.02 20.43 -11.21
C ARG A 131 -46.68 19.72 -11.37
N ILE A 132 -46.07 19.29 -10.27
CA ILE A 132 -44.82 18.54 -10.31
C ILE A 132 -45.03 17.19 -11.00
N ILE A 133 -46.13 16.50 -10.72
CA ILE A 133 -46.47 15.22 -11.35
C ILE A 133 -46.67 15.39 -12.86
N GLU A 134 -47.40 16.43 -13.29
CA GLU A 134 -47.57 16.78 -14.70
C GLU A 134 -46.24 17.02 -15.41
N LEU A 135 -45.38 17.87 -14.83
CA LEU A 135 -44.07 18.18 -15.38
C LEU A 135 -43.18 16.94 -15.48
N TRP A 136 -43.18 16.09 -14.45
CA TRP A 136 -42.40 14.85 -14.45
C TRP A 136 -42.87 13.87 -15.53
N ASN A 137 -44.19 13.71 -15.69
CA ASN A 137 -44.77 12.86 -16.73
C ASN A 137 -44.54 13.43 -18.15
N SER A 138 -44.44 14.76 -18.28
CA SER A 138 -44.15 15.42 -19.57
C SER A 138 -42.68 15.32 -19.97
N ASN A 139 -41.75 15.33 -19.02
CA ASN A 139 -40.31 15.22 -19.30
C ASN A 139 -39.83 13.77 -19.51
N ASN A 140 -40.60 12.77 -19.10
CA ASN A 140 -40.28 11.34 -19.28
C ASN A 140 -41.00 10.71 -20.50
N ARG A 141 -41.58 11.52 -21.39
CA ARG A 141 -42.14 11.13 -22.69
C ARG A 141 -41.25 11.64 -23.81
#